data_AF-A0A354GGX1-F1
#
_entry.id   AF-A0A354GGX1-F1
#
_cell.length_a   1.000
_cell.length_b   1.000
_cell.length_c   1.000
_cell.angle_alpha   90.00
_cell.angle_beta   90.00
_cell.angle_gamma   90.00
#
_symmetry.space_group_name_H-M   'P 1'
#
loop_
_entity.id
_entity.type
_entity.pdbx_description
1 polymer ?
#
loop_
_entity_poly.entity_id
_entity_poly.type
_entity_poly.pdbx_seq_one_letter_code
_entity_poly.pdbx_strand_id
1 'polypeptide(L)'
;SGGYEAIKKLIDSKNLGTIELSTGIQISGVFTNIISDEHNHPLYIQTKGPTALANRDKELIGHSTNYHSEGFGSPVGKLKGINIPIENMSPRDLEAYGIYEGKKVTLDFDGGIKVEGEVITGTRDLKGKILLISFRNCKVTYSDLVLFHPDWGIYDMAIGVEVVSAFAGPADSCSFENLGQVSETKIHKIDYSKSDLELYSLYQKVRDMRNEDKVVESDIERVFLKLTSDFKYDWLLPIELLELAVKNNLEIKNTILSYLERLKSNREHQVLIENGLKLIDVEVN
;
A
#
# COMPACT_ATOMS: atom_id res chain seq x y z
N SER A 1 -20.73 -15.49 8.47
CA SER A 1 -20.93 -14.15 9.05
C SER A 1 -19.59 -13.68 9.60
N GLY A 2 -19.10 -12.51 9.16
CA GLY A 2 -17.78 -11.96 9.52
C GLY A 2 -17.69 -11.21 10.85
N GLY A 3 -18.75 -11.21 11.66
CA GLY A 3 -18.78 -10.49 12.94
C GLY A 3 -17.81 -11.02 14.00
N TYR A 4 -17.92 -10.49 15.22
CA TYR A 4 -17.02 -10.74 16.35
C TYR A 4 -16.63 -12.21 16.57
N GLU A 5 -17.58 -13.14 16.54
CA GLU A 5 -17.30 -14.57 16.75
C GLU A 5 -16.35 -15.16 15.69
N ALA A 6 -16.43 -14.68 14.45
CA ALA A 6 -15.56 -15.17 13.39
C ALA A 6 -14.13 -14.61 13.56
N ILE A 7 -13.99 -13.35 13.97
CA ILE A 7 -12.70 -12.74 14.28
C ILE A 7 -12.07 -13.41 15.50
N LYS A 8 -12.88 -13.72 16.52
CA LYS A 8 -12.43 -14.45 17.70
C LYS A 8 -11.90 -15.84 17.35
N LYS A 9 -12.56 -16.56 16.44
CA LYS A 9 -12.03 -17.82 15.90
C LYS A 9 -10.69 -17.65 15.20
N LEU A 10 -10.49 -16.55 14.45
CA LEU A 10 -9.19 -16.26 13.84
C LEU A 10 -8.12 -16.02 14.90
N ILE A 11 -8.42 -15.23 15.94
CA ILE A 11 -7.52 -14.98 17.08
C ILE A 11 -7.15 -16.28 17.79
N ASP A 12 -8.15 -17.12 18.10
CA ASP A 12 -7.97 -18.39 18.79
C ASP A 12 -7.15 -19.38 17.94
N SER A 13 -7.31 -19.34 16.61
CA SER A 13 -6.57 -20.21 15.69
C SER A 13 -5.08 -19.90 15.65
N LYS A 14 -4.68 -18.65 15.93
CA LYS A 14 -3.31 -18.11 15.77
C LYS A 14 -2.72 -18.31 14.38
N ASN A 15 -3.56 -18.65 13.40
CA ASN A 15 -3.17 -18.89 12.03
C ASN A 15 -3.45 -17.65 11.19
N LEU A 16 -2.90 -17.65 9.97
CA LEU A 16 -3.22 -16.68 8.96
C LEU A 16 -4.73 -16.72 8.65
N GLY A 17 -5.36 -15.56 8.77
CA GLY A 17 -6.75 -15.37 8.39
C GLY A 17 -6.94 -14.07 7.63
N THR A 18 -8.15 -13.88 7.15
CA THR A 18 -8.59 -12.67 6.46
C THR A 18 -9.92 -12.23 7.02
N ILE A 19 -10.07 -10.91 7.21
CA ILE A 19 -11.38 -10.28 7.39
C ILE A 19 -11.66 -9.36 6.21
N GLU A 20 -12.93 -9.21 5.86
CA GLU A 20 -13.41 -8.28 4.83
C GLU A 20 -14.36 -7.27 5.46
N LEU A 21 -14.15 -5.98 5.18
CA LEU A 21 -15.03 -4.92 5.65
C LEU A 21 -16.11 -4.58 4.60
N SER A 22 -17.12 -3.78 4.99
CA SER A 22 -18.21 -3.31 4.12
C SER A 22 -17.78 -2.55 2.85
N THR A 23 -16.54 -2.07 2.81
CA THR A 23 -15.93 -1.46 1.62
C THR A 23 -15.40 -2.48 0.61
N GLY A 24 -15.27 -3.75 1.02
CA GLY A 24 -14.57 -4.80 0.29
C GLY A 24 -13.06 -4.77 0.51
N ILE A 25 -12.52 -3.90 1.37
CA ILE A 25 -11.12 -4.03 1.80
C ILE A 25 -10.98 -5.30 2.63
N GLN A 26 -9.95 -6.08 2.31
CA GLN A 26 -9.61 -7.33 2.94
C GLN A 26 -8.29 -7.13 3.72
N ILE A 27 -8.24 -7.65 4.95
CA ILE A 27 -7.09 -7.54 5.83
C ILE A 27 -6.64 -8.96 6.15
N SER A 28 -5.48 -9.35 5.66
CA SER A 28 -4.92 -10.69 5.83
C SER A 28 -3.73 -10.66 6.77
N GLY A 29 -3.76 -11.44 7.85
CA GLY A 29 -2.68 -11.51 8.82
C GLY A 29 -3.00 -12.45 9.99
N VAL A 30 -2.13 -12.47 11.00
CA VAL A 30 -2.38 -13.19 12.26
C VAL A 30 -3.08 -12.27 13.23
N PHE A 31 -4.38 -12.46 13.44
CA PHE A 31 -5.20 -11.65 14.35
C PHE A 31 -4.82 -11.93 15.80
N THR A 32 -4.67 -10.88 16.59
CA THR A 32 -4.24 -10.99 18.00
C THR A 32 -5.16 -10.30 18.99
N ASN A 33 -5.91 -9.29 18.54
CA ASN A 33 -6.80 -8.55 19.42
C ASN A 33 -8.02 -8.01 18.67
N ILE A 34 -9.12 -7.88 19.41
CA ILE A 34 -10.36 -7.24 18.99
C ILE A 34 -10.93 -6.45 20.17
N ILE A 35 -11.31 -5.20 19.92
CA ILE A 35 -12.12 -4.40 20.84
C ILE A 35 -13.53 -4.42 20.29
N SER A 36 -14.51 -4.68 21.14
CA SER A 36 -15.93 -4.72 20.76
C SER A 36 -16.80 -3.95 21.74
N ASP A 37 -17.98 -3.55 21.29
CA ASP A 37 -19.01 -2.99 22.17
C ASP A 37 -19.72 -4.10 22.99
N GLU A 38 -20.69 -3.67 23.80
CA GLU A 38 -21.53 -4.52 24.67
C GLU A 38 -22.38 -5.54 23.89
N HIS A 39 -22.56 -5.30 22.59
CA HIS A 39 -23.35 -6.12 21.68
C HIS A 39 -22.47 -6.99 20.78
N ASN A 40 -21.16 -7.08 21.04
CA ASN A 40 -20.18 -7.80 20.25
C ASN A 40 -20.05 -7.26 18.80
N HIS A 41 -20.21 -5.95 18.59
CA HIS A 41 -19.80 -5.32 17.34
C HIS A 41 -18.30 -4.98 17.40
N PRO A 42 -17.48 -5.41 16.43
CA PRO A 42 -16.07 -5.02 16.36
C PRO A 42 -15.92 -3.50 16.22
N LEU A 43 -15.11 -2.90 17.10
CA LEU A 43 -14.76 -1.49 17.11
C LEU A 43 -13.33 -1.24 16.64
N TYR A 44 -12.43 -2.18 16.93
CA TYR A 44 -11.03 -2.13 16.54
C TYR A 44 -10.49 -3.55 16.38
N ILE A 45 -9.69 -3.78 15.35
CA ILE A 45 -9.05 -5.08 15.07
C ILE A 45 -7.54 -4.89 15.04
N GLN A 46 -6.79 -5.90 15.47
CA GLN A 46 -5.33 -5.91 15.41
C GLN A 46 -4.79 -7.26 14.93
N THR A 47 -3.80 -7.18 14.05
CA THR A 47 -2.93 -8.28 13.67
C THR A 47 -1.53 -8.06 14.23
N LYS A 48 -0.73 -9.12 14.26
CA LYS A 48 0.70 -9.06 14.60
C LYS A 48 1.52 -9.64 13.46
N GLY A 49 2.67 -9.02 13.21
CA GLY A 49 3.59 -9.46 12.18
C GLY A 49 3.05 -9.18 10.77
N PRO A 50 3.59 -9.86 9.75
CA PRO A 50 3.28 -9.58 8.35
C PRO A 50 1.78 -9.57 8.07
N THR A 51 1.29 -8.42 7.59
CA THR A 51 -0.12 -8.19 7.23
C THR A 51 -0.21 -7.62 5.82
N ALA A 52 -1.18 -8.05 5.04
CA ALA A 52 -1.43 -7.48 3.71
C ALA A 52 -2.86 -6.95 3.62
N LEU A 53 -3.01 -5.82 2.93
CA LEU A 53 -4.31 -5.25 2.59
C LEU A 53 -4.63 -5.54 1.13
N ALA A 54 -5.84 -5.96 0.85
CA ALA A 54 -6.29 -6.32 -0.49
C ALA A 54 -7.69 -5.75 -0.79
N ASN A 55 -8.05 -5.71 -2.07
CA ASN A 55 -9.42 -5.51 -2.51
C ASN A 55 -9.71 -6.43 -3.69
N ARG A 56 -10.76 -7.25 -3.59
CA ARG A 56 -11.10 -8.26 -4.61
C ARG A 56 -9.95 -9.24 -4.87
N ASP A 57 -9.37 -9.76 -3.80
CA ASP A 57 -8.33 -10.80 -3.82
C ASP A 57 -7.03 -10.35 -4.53
N LYS A 58 -6.80 -9.04 -4.54
CA LYS A 58 -5.59 -8.39 -5.05
C LYS A 58 -5.03 -7.44 -4.03
N GLU A 59 -3.75 -7.62 -3.71
CA GLU A 59 -3.01 -6.74 -2.82
C GLU A 59 -3.09 -5.27 -3.27
N LEU A 60 -3.30 -4.37 -2.31
CA LEU A 60 -3.24 -2.93 -2.53
C LEU A 60 -1.78 -2.51 -2.66
N ILE A 61 -1.46 -1.76 -3.72
CA ILE A 61 -0.12 -1.23 -3.95
C ILE A 61 0.35 -0.46 -2.71
N GLY A 62 1.52 -0.83 -2.18
CA GLY A 62 2.11 -0.19 -1.00
C GLY A 62 1.59 -0.70 0.35
N HIS A 63 0.75 -1.74 0.39
CA HIS A 63 0.23 -2.32 1.64
C HIS A 63 0.41 -3.83 1.74
N SER A 64 1.59 -4.28 1.30
CA SER A 64 2.01 -5.68 1.37
C SER A 64 2.47 -6.10 2.77
N THR A 65 2.75 -7.39 2.92
CA THR A 65 3.37 -8.00 4.10
C THR A 65 4.72 -7.39 4.49
N ASN A 66 5.45 -6.80 3.54
CA ASN A 66 6.70 -6.09 3.81
C ASN A 66 6.46 -4.72 4.43
N TYR A 67 5.41 -4.03 3.97
CA TYR A 67 5.06 -2.70 4.46
C TYR A 67 4.46 -2.80 5.87
N HIS A 68 3.46 -3.65 6.07
CA HIS A 68 2.89 -3.92 7.40
C HIS A 68 3.55 -5.14 8.05
N SER A 69 4.89 -5.11 8.16
CA SER A 69 5.67 -6.25 8.65
C SER A 69 5.56 -6.49 10.15
N GLU A 70 5.21 -5.47 10.94
CA GLU A 70 5.08 -5.56 12.40
C GLU A 70 3.65 -5.86 12.87
N GLY A 71 2.65 -5.69 11.99
CA GLY A 71 1.24 -5.82 12.30
C GLY A 71 0.43 -4.69 11.71
N PHE A 72 -0.88 -4.75 11.93
CA PHE A 72 -1.83 -3.74 11.48
C PHE A 72 -2.91 -3.57 12.54
N GLY A 73 -3.41 -2.36 12.70
CA GLY A 73 -4.53 -2.08 13.59
C GLY A 73 -5.43 -1.02 12.98
N SER A 74 -6.75 -1.23 13.01
CA SER A 74 -7.69 -0.28 12.44
C SER A 74 -9.04 -0.27 13.18
N PRO A 75 -9.67 0.91 13.33
CA PRO A 75 -11.07 0.97 13.74
C PRO A 75 -11.98 0.32 12.71
N VAL A 76 -13.15 -0.09 13.18
CA VAL A 76 -14.30 -0.53 12.38
C VAL A 76 -15.51 0.21 12.91
N GLY A 77 -16.30 0.82 12.03
CA GLY A 77 -17.52 1.51 12.44
C GLY A 77 -17.78 2.85 11.76
N LYS A 78 -18.82 3.53 12.25
CA LYS A 78 -19.21 4.88 11.83
C LYS A 78 -18.57 5.94 12.72
N LEU A 79 -18.41 7.13 12.14
CA LEU A 79 -18.04 8.32 12.90
C LEU A 79 -19.22 8.82 13.73
N LYS A 80 -18.92 9.25 14.95
CA LYS A 80 -19.89 9.72 15.92
C LYS A 80 -20.61 10.97 15.43
N GLY A 81 -21.94 10.90 15.41
CA GLY A 81 -22.79 12.01 14.98
C GLY A 81 -22.79 12.28 13.48
N ILE A 82 -22.20 11.40 12.66
CA ILE A 82 -22.17 11.53 11.20
C ILE A 82 -22.98 10.41 10.55
N ASN A 83 -24.02 10.79 9.80
CA ASN A 83 -24.94 9.82 9.20
C ASN A 83 -24.38 9.15 7.93
N ILE A 84 -23.47 9.83 7.21
CA ILE A 84 -22.86 9.33 5.99
C ILE A 84 -21.55 8.61 6.35
N PRO A 85 -21.43 7.30 6.12
CA PRO A 85 -20.16 6.59 6.31
C PRO A 85 -19.04 7.20 5.45
N ILE A 86 -17.80 7.20 5.96
CA ILE A 86 -16.62 7.72 5.24
C ILE A 86 -16.53 7.12 3.84
N GLU A 87 -16.79 5.82 3.71
CA GLU A 87 -16.75 5.11 2.44
C GLU A 87 -17.70 5.65 1.35
N ASN A 88 -18.76 6.36 1.74
CA ASN A 88 -19.76 6.95 0.84
C ASN A 88 -19.68 8.49 0.77
N MET A 89 -18.68 9.11 1.40
CA MET A 89 -18.50 10.56 1.37
C MET A 89 -18.01 11.05 0.01
N SER A 90 -18.63 12.09 -0.51
CA SER A 90 -18.14 12.84 -1.68
C SER A 90 -16.91 13.67 -1.30
N PRO A 91 -16.12 14.19 -2.27
CA PRO A 91 -15.03 15.11 -1.97
C PRO A 91 -15.43 16.33 -1.13
N ARG A 92 -16.66 16.84 -1.33
CA ARG A 92 -17.19 17.96 -0.55
C ARG A 92 -17.51 17.55 0.88
N ASP A 93 -18.02 16.33 1.08
CA ASP A 93 -18.30 15.81 2.42
C ASP A 93 -16.98 15.63 3.20
N LEU A 94 -15.97 15.03 2.56
CA LEU A 94 -14.64 14.86 3.16
C LEU A 94 -14.01 16.19 3.59
N GLU A 95 -14.09 17.21 2.73
CA GLU A 95 -13.59 18.54 3.03
C GLU A 95 -14.34 19.19 4.21
N ALA A 96 -15.67 19.04 4.26
CA ALA A 96 -16.48 19.54 5.37
C ALA A 96 -16.11 18.91 6.73
N TYR A 97 -15.61 17.67 6.72
CA TYR A 97 -15.11 16.98 7.92
C TYR A 97 -13.59 17.10 8.11
N GLY A 98 -12.91 17.90 7.30
CA GLY A 98 -11.46 18.10 7.40
C GLY A 98 -10.61 16.88 7.00
N ILE A 99 -11.22 15.89 6.34
CA ILE A 99 -10.54 14.70 5.81
C ILE A 99 -9.95 15.07 4.44
N TYR A 100 -8.90 15.88 4.46
CA TYR A 100 -8.23 16.39 3.25
C TYR A 100 -6.72 16.39 3.44
N GLU A 101 -5.97 16.10 2.38
CA GLU A 101 -4.51 15.97 2.45
C GLU A 101 -3.85 17.23 3.07
N GLY A 102 -2.93 17.00 4.01
CA GLY A 102 -2.24 18.04 4.77
C GLY A 102 -3.05 18.69 5.89
N LYS A 103 -4.30 18.25 6.14
CA LYS A 103 -5.11 18.74 7.27
C LYS A 103 -5.01 17.82 8.47
N LYS A 104 -4.91 18.43 9.65
CA LYS A 104 -5.11 17.74 10.93
C LYS A 104 -6.60 17.51 11.16
N VAL A 105 -6.95 16.30 11.52
CA VAL A 105 -8.33 15.88 11.77
C VAL A 105 -8.41 15.00 13.01
N THR A 106 -9.55 15.09 13.68
CA THR A 106 -9.93 14.22 14.80
C THR A 106 -11.18 13.47 14.37
N LEU A 107 -11.10 12.14 14.33
CA LEU A 107 -12.17 11.25 13.96
C LEU A 107 -12.60 10.44 15.18
N ASP A 108 -13.74 10.81 15.75
CA ASP A 108 -14.38 10.07 16.84
C ASP A 108 -15.34 9.04 16.26
N PHE A 109 -15.16 7.76 16.59
CA PHE A 109 -16.07 6.67 16.20
C PHE A 109 -17.15 6.46 17.26
N ASP A 110 -18.34 5.98 16.84
CA ASP A 110 -19.48 5.73 17.76
C ASP A 110 -19.10 4.79 18.92
N GLY A 111 -18.18 3.85 18.68
CA GLY A 111 -17.65 2.92 19.69
C GLY A 111 -16.61 3.52 20.65
N GLY A 112 -16.26 4.79 20.54
CA GLY A 112 -15.28 5.45 21.43
C GLY A 112 -13.82 5.32 21.01
N ILE A 113 -13.53 4.74 19.84
CA ILE A 113 -12.21 4.85 19.21
C ILE A 113 -12.03 6.29 18.71
N LYS A 114 -10.89 6.89 19.01
CA LYS A 114 -10.52 8.23 18.55
C LYS A 114 -9.24 8.15 17.74
N VAL A 115 -9.25 8.71 16.53
CA VAL A 115 -8.09 8.82 15.63
C VAL A 115 -7.77 10.29 15.44
N GLU A 116 -6.56 10.70 15.80
CA GLU A 116 -6.09 12.08 15.70
C GLU A 116 -4.79 12.14 14.92
N GLY A 117 -4.78 12.79 13.77
CA GLY A 117 -3.60 12.82 12.92
C GLY A 117 -3.72 13.79 11.76
N GLU A 118 -2.69 13.86 10.94
CA GLU A 118 -2.69 14.65 9.71
C GLU A 118 -2.83 13.73 8.50
N VAL A 119 -3.83 13.98 7.66
CA VAL A 119 -4.12 13.16 6.48
C VAL A 119 -2.99 13.29 5.47
N ILE A 120 -2.44 12.16 5.02
CA ILE A 120 -1.43 12.09 3.95
C ILE A 120 -2.13 11.88 2.62
N THR A 121 -2.88 10.78 2.51
CA THR A 121 -3.57 10.39 1.28
C THR A 121 -4.67 9.39 1.58
N GLY A 122 -5.50 9.09 0.59
CA GLY A 122 -6.54 8.06 0.67
C GLY A 122 -6.61 7.20 -0.58
N THR A 123 -6.79 5.90 -0.39
CA THR A 123 -6.91 4.91 -1.47
C THR A 123 -8.37 4.64 -1.77
N ARG A 124 -8.74 4.61 -3.05
CA ARG A 124 -10.09 4.32 -3.53
C ARG A 124 -10.14 3.09 -4.40
N ASP A 125 -11.29 2.42 -4.43
CA ASP A 125 -11.57 1.37 -5.40
C ASP A 125 -11.88 1.97 -6.79
N LEU A 126 -12.02 1.10 -7.80
CA LEU A 126 -12.37 1.50 -9.17
C LEU A 126 -13.74 2.19 -9.29
N LYS A 127 -14.61 2.09 -8.28
CA LYS A 127 -15.92 2.76 -8.21
C LYS A 127 -15.87 4.07 -7.41
N GLY A 128 -14.68 4.46 -6.92
CA GLY A 128 -14.46 5.68 -6.16
C GLY A 128 -14.75 5.58 -4.66
N LYS A 129 -15.07 4.37 -4.15
CA LYS A 129 -15.29 4.09 -2.72
C LYS A 129 -13.97 4.17 -1.97
N ILE A 130 -13.94 4.86 -0.83
CA ILE A 130 -12.72 5.03 -0.04
C ILE A 130 -12.44 3.73 0.72
N LEU A 131 -11.27 3.15 0.51
CA LEU A 131 -10.82 1.90 1.14
C LEU A 131 -9.88 2.14 2.32
N LEU A 132 -9.00 3.14 2.19
CA LEU A 132 -7.94 3.42 3.16
C LEU A 132 -7.69 4.92 3.28
N ILE A 133 -7.33 5.38 4.48
CA ILE A 133 -6.78 6.73 4.70
C ILE A 133 -5.50 6.60 5.53
N SER A 134 -4.43 7.23 5.05
CA SER A 134 -3.12 7.23 5.71
C SER A 134 -2.89 8.53 6.47
N PHE A 135 -2.32 8.45 7.67
CA PHE A 135 -2.10 9.59 8.56
C PHE A 135 -0.64 9.65 9.01
N ARG A 136 -0.09 10.86 9.12
CA ARG A 136 1.18 11.15 9.83
C ARG A 136 0.89 11.79 11.17
N ASN A 137 1.85 11.66 12.09
CA ASN A 137 1.73 12.17 13.46
C ASN A 137 0.42 11.71 14.12
N CYS A 138 0.05 10.44 13.88
CA CYS A 138 -1.24 9.90 14.24
C CYS A 138 -1.22 9.27 15.64
N LYS A 139 -2.25 9.53 16.44
CA LYS A 139 -2.52 8.86 17.70
C LYS A 139 -3.90 8.21 17.63
N VAL A 140 -3.98 6.94 18.01
CA VAL A 140 -5.25 6.22 18.12
C VAL A 140 -5.45 5.78 19.55
N THR A 141 -6.62 6.07 20.11
CA THR A 141 -6.94 5.76 21.50
C THR A 141 -8.32 5.14 21.64
N TYR A 142 -8.47 4.31 22.67
CA TYR A 142 -9.74 3.82 23.17
C TYR A 142 -9.78 4.06 24.68
N SER A 143 -10.61 5.01 25.13
CA SER A 143 -10.55 5.51 26.50
C SER A 143 -9.11 5.91 26.87
N ASP A 144 -8.51 5.28 27.89
CA ASP A 144 -7.12 5.55 28.31
C ASP A 144 -6.07 4.72 27.57
N LEU A 145 -6.49 3.74 26.75
CA LEU A 145 -5.59 2.85 26.02
C LEU A 145 -5.10 3.52 24.74
N VAL A 146 -3.77 3.55 24.55
CA VAL A 146 -3.14 3.94 23.28
C VAL A 146 -3.02 2.72 22.37
N LEU A 147 -3.71 2.75 21.24
CA LEU A 147 -3.73 1.70 20.22
C LEU A 147 -2.72 1.94 19.09
N PHE A 148 -2.40 3.22 18.85
CA PHE A 148 -1.33 3.63 17.95
C PHE A 148 -0.68 4.92 18.46
N HIS A 149 0.65 4.98 18.43
CA HIS A 149 1.42 6.16 18.83
C HIS A 149 2.09 6.83 17.62
N PRO A 150 2.17 8.18 17.57
CA PRO A 150 2.81 8.89 16.46
C PRO A 150 4.24 8.43 16.13
N ASP A 151 4.99 7.99 17.15
CA ASP A 151 6.37 7.52 16.99
C ASP A 151 6.49 6.18 16.25
N TRP A 152 5.38 5.45 16.06
CA TRP A 152 5.35 4.17 15.34
C TRP A 152 5.28 4.35 13.82
N GLY A 153 5.12 5.59 13.33
CA GLY A 153 5.20 5.93 11.92
C GLY A 153 3.86 6.33 11.31
N ILE A 154 3.68 5.95 10.04
CA ILE A 154 2.44 6.22 9.30
C ILE A 154 1.36 5.28 9.80
N TYR A 155 0.19 5.84 10.07
CA TYR A 155 -0.98 5.06 10.45
C TYR A 155 -1.90 4.90 9.24
N ASP A 156 -2.11 3.67 8.82
CA ASP A 156 -3.03 3.32 7.74
C ASP A 156 -4.34 2.81 8.32
N MET A 157 -5.42 3.53 8.03
CA MET A 157 -6.76 3.22 8.54
C MET A 157 -7.61 2.60 7.45
N ALA A 158 -7.95 1.32 7.62
CA ALA A 158 -8.93 0.64 6.76
C ALA A 158 -10.32 1.21 7.02
N ILE A 159 -11.01 1.58 5.95
CA ILE A 159 -12.36 2.14 6.03
C ILE A 159 -13.37 1.01 5.90
N GLY A 160 -14.30 0.94 6.85
CA GLY A 160 -15.42 0.02 6.82
C GLY A 160 -16.32 0.20 8.03
N VAL A 161 -17.63 0.20 7.79
CA VAL A 161 -18.65 0.30 8.83
C VAL A 161 -18.77 -1.00 9.63
N GLU A 162 -18.59 -2.14 8.99
CA GLU A 162 -18.73 -3.45 9.63
C GLU A 162 -17.82 -4.49 8.98
N VAL A 163 -17.63 -5.61 9.68
CA VAL A 163 -16.94 -6.79 9.16
C VAL A 163 -17.96 -7.75 8.56
N VAL A 164 -17.93 -7.91 7.23
CA VAL A 164 -18.93 -8.71 6.49
C VAL A 164 -18.55 -10.18 6.42
N SER A 165 -17.26 -10.48 6.30
CA SER A 165 -16.74 -11.84 6.21
C SER A 165 -15.41 -12.00 6.98
N ALA A 166 -15.14 -13.23 7.43
CA ALA A 166 -13.88 -13.61 8.06
C ALA A 166 -13.63 -15.10 7.78
N PHE A 167 -12.43 -15.44 7.34
CA PHE A 167 -12.07 -16.78 6.88
C PHE A 167 -10.58 -17.07 7.04
N ALA A 168 -10.20 -18.35 6.96
CA ALA A 168 -8.81 -18.79 7.08
C ALA A 168 -8.05 -18.60 5.75
N GLY A 169 -6.76 -18.28 5.85
CA GLY A 169 -5.89 -18.02 4.70
C GLY A 169 -5.88 -16.54 4.26
N PRO A 170 -4.98 -16.18 3.33
CA PRO A 170 -4.87 -14.83 2.81
C PRO A 170 -5.94 -14.53 1.74
N ALA A 171 -6.23 -13.24 1.53
CA ALA A 171 -7.09 -12.76 0.45
C ALA A 171 -6.38 -12.91 -0.91
N ASP A 172 -5.14 -12.43 -0.99
CA ASP A 172 -4.27 -12.66 -2.13
C ASP A 172 -3.29 -13.80 -1.78
N SER A 173 -3.40 -14.91 -2.50
CA SER A 173 -2.54 -16.08 -2.29
C SER A 173 -1.06 -15.76 -2.43
N CYS A 174 -0.70 -14.80 -3.29
CA CYS A 174 0.70 -14.45 -3.56
C CYS A 174 1.33 -13.61 -2.43
N SER A 175 0.54 -12.89 -1.64
CA SER A 175 1.03 -11.97 -0.59
C SER A 175 1.82 -12.65 0.52
N PHE A 176 1.60 -13.95 0.72
CA PHE A 176 2.19 -14.74 1.81
C PHE A 176 3.12 -15.87 1.33
N GLU A 177 3.24 -16.10 0.01
CA GLU A 177 4.14 -17.11 -0.57
C GLU A 177 5.63 -16.80 -0.36
N ASN A 178 5.98 -15.51 -0.16
CA ASN A 178 7.37 -15.05 0.00
C ASN A 178 7.86 -14.97 1.46
N LEU A 179 7.07 -15.43 2.45
CA LEU A 179 7.47 -15.39 3.87
C LEU A 179 8.72 -16.23 4.22
N GLY A 180 9.17 -17.10 3.29
CA GLY A 180 10.40 -17.90 3.45
C GLY A 180 11.71 -17.13 3.18
N GLN A 181 11.64 -15.92 2.64
CA GLN A 181 12.80 -15.04 2.47
C GLN A 181 12.78 -13.99 3.57
N VAL A 182 13.34 -14.36 4.72
CA VAL A 182 13.52 -13.45 5.86
C VAL A 182 14.45 -12.32 5.41
N SER A 183 13.90 -11.13 5.16
CA SER A 183 14.72 -9.92 5.12
C SER A 183 15.01 -9.50 6.56
N GLU A 184 16.27 -9.59 6.98
CA GLU A 184 16.78 -9.15 8.29
C GLU A 184 16.84 -7.61 8.41
N THR A 185 15.83 -6.88 7.95
CA THR A 185 15.80 -5.42 8.04
C THR A 185 14.83 -5.00 9.11
N LYS A 186 15.36 -4.78 10.32
CA LYS A 186 14.73 -3.93 11.34
C LYS A 186 14.47 -2.58 10.71
N ILE A 187 13.22 -2.10 10.80
CA ILE A 187 12.82 -0.79 10.33
C ILE A 187 13.54 0.25 11.20
N HIS A 188 14.66 0.76 10.70
CA HIS A 188 15.18 2.03 11.14
C HIS A 188 14.42 3.13 10.41
N LYS A 189 14.24 4.29 11.07
CA LYS A 189 13.80 5.55 10.43
C LYS A 189 14.39 5.61 9.02
N ILE A 190 13.55 5.82 8.00
CA ILE A 190 14.00 5.92 6.62
C ILE A 190 14.80 7.22 6.48
N ASP A 191 16.08 7.13 6.82
CA ASP A 191 17.09 8.03 6.32
C ASP A 191 17.46 7.51 4.93
N TYR A 192 16.92 8.14 3.90
CA TYR A 192 17.30 7.83 2.52
C TYR A 192 18.81 8.00 2.39
N SER A 193 19.50 6.93 1.98
CA SER A 193 20.91 7.02 1.71
C SER A 193 21.14 7.99 0.54
N LYS A 194 22.37 8.50 0.41
CA LYS A 194 22.74 9.31 -0.76
C LYS A 194 22.47 8.55 -2.07
N SER A 195 22.62 7.23 -2.05
CA SER A 195 22.33 6.34 -3.17
C SER A 195 20.83 6.32 -3.52
N ASP A 196 19.95 6.26 -2.53
CA ASP A 196 18.49 6.24 -2.75
C ASP A 196 17.99 7.58 -3.31
N LEU A 197 18.48 8.68 -2.74
CA LEU A 197 18.17 10.03 -3.24
C LEU A 197 18.68 10.24 -4.68
N GLU A 198 19.84 9.67 -5.01
CA GLU A 198 20.36 9.70 -6.37
C GLU A 198 19.48 8.90 -7.33
N LEU A 199 19.04 7.70 -6.95
CA LEU A 199 18.10 6.91 -7.75
C LEU A 199 16.78 7.64 -7.96
N TYR A 200 16.20 8.23 -6.91
CA TYR A 200 14.98 9.04 -7.03
C TYR A 200 15.16 10.25 -7.94
N SER A 201 16.35 10.87 -7.94
CA SER A 201 16.65 11.94 -8.88
C SER A 201 16.64 11.47 -10.34
N LEU A 202 16.99 10.21 -10.60
CA LEU A 202 16.92 9.61 -11.94
C LEU A 202 15.47 9.34 -12.34
N TYR A 203 14.66 8.77 -11.44
CA TYR A 203 13.21 8.59 -11.67
C TYR A 203 12.51 9.92 -11.92
N GLN A 204 12.83 10.95 -11.13
CA GLN A 204 12.25 12.28 -11.30
C GLN A 204 12.60 12.85 -12.68
N LYS A 205 13.85 12.70 -13.13
CA LYS A 205 14.26 13.15 -14.48
C LYS A 205 13.46 12.45 -15.60
N VAL A 206 13.27 11.13 -15.50
CA VAL A 206 12.48 10.38 -16.49
C VAL A 206 11.02 10.83 -16.50
N ARG A 207 10.45 11.08 -15.30
CA ARG A 207 9.11 11.62 -15.15
C ARG A 207 8.97 13.03 -15.74
N ASP A 208 9.96 13.90 -15.52
CA ASP A 208 9.97 15.26 -16.07
C ASP A 208 10.06 15.23 -17.60
N MET A 209 10.92 14.38 -18.18
CA MET A 209 10.98 14.16 -19.63
C MET A 209 9.64 13.70 -20.21
N ARG A 210 8.91 12.83 -19.49
CA ARG A 210 7.58 12.34 -19.88
C ARG A 210 6.52 13.46 -19.87
N ASN A 211 6.56 14.33 -18.87
CA ASN A 211 5.58 15.40 -18.70
C ASN A 211 5.83 16.60 -19.63
N GLU A 212 7.10 16.90 -19.93
CA GLU A 212 7.48 18.01 -20.79
C GLU A 212 7.44 17.67 -22.29
N ASP A 213 7.26 16.38 -22.64
CA ASP A 213 7.27 15.82 -24.00
C ASP A 213 8.53 16.21 -24.80
N LYS A 214 9.61 16.54 -24.10
CA LYS A 214 10.94 16.89 -24.62
C LYS A 214 11.88 15.73 -24.33
N VAL A 215 11.79 14.68 -25.12
CA VAL A 215 12.63 13.50 -24.98
C VAL A 215 13.78 13.59 -25.98
N VAL A 216 15.01 13.68 -25.47
CA VAL A 216 16.23 13.67 -26.28
C VAL A 216 17.02 12.40 -25.98
N GLU A 217 17.47 11.73 -27.03
CA GLU A 217 18.18 10.45 -26.92
C GLU A 217 19.41 10.52 -26.01
N SER A 218 20.22 11.59 -26.11
CA SER A 218 21.41 11.79 -25.27
C SER A 218 21.11 11.86 -23.78
N ASP A 219 19.91 12.29 -23.39
CA ASP A 219 19.51 12.38 -21.99
C ASP A 219 19.05 11.01 -21.46
N ILE A 220 18.35 10.22 -22.27
CA ILE A 220 18.05 8.81 -21.96
C ILE A 220 19.34 8.01 -21.83
N GLU A 221 20.29 8.17 -22.76
CA GLU A 221 21.59 7.50 -22.69
C GLU A 221 22.33 7.82 -21.40
N ARG A 222 22.32 9.08 -20.98
CA ARG A 222 22.98 9.50 -19.74
C ARG A 222 22.34 8.88 -18.49
N VAL A 223 21.01 8.84 -18.44
CA VAL A 223 20.27 8.19 -17.34
C VAL A 223 20.55 6.69 -17.34
N PHE A 224 20.51 6.05 -18.51
CA PHE A 224 20.74 4.62 -18.67
C PHE A 224 22.17 4.20 -18.31
N LEU A 225 23.18 4.97 -18.71
CA LEU A 225 24.58 4.72 -18.33
C LEU A 225 24.77 4.81 -16.81
N LYS A 226 24.17 5.84 -16.18
CA LYS A 226 24.27 6.00 -14.72
C LYS A 226 23.53 4.86 -13.99
N LEU A 227 22.36 4.48 -14.47
CA LEU A 227 21.57 3.35 -13.96
C LEU A 227 22.32 2.02 -14.02
N THR A 228 22.90 1.69 -15.17
CA THR A 228 23.62 0.42 -15.38
C THR A 228 24.95 0.33 -14.63
N SER A 229 25.57 1.48 -14.31
CA SER A 229 26.77 1.56 -13.47
C SER A 229 26.44 1.39 -11.99
N ASP A 230 25.51 2.20 -11.48
CA ASP A 230 25.37 2.46 -10.05
C ASP A 230 24.19 1.69 -9.43
N PHE A 231 23.21 1.26 -10.23
CA PHE A 231 21.92 0.71 -9.79
C PHE A 231 21.54 -0.57 -10.54
N LYS A 232 22.44 -1.56 -10.53
CA LYS A 232 22.36 -2.80 -11.32
C LYS A 232 21.14 -3.70 -11.04
N TYR A 233 20.46 -3.48 -9.91
CA TYR A 233 19.29 -4.27 -9.50
C TYR A 233 17.95 -3.57 -9.77
N ASP A 234 17.97 -2.31 -10.22
CA ASP A 234 16.75 -1.59 -10.58
C ASP A 234 16.25 -2.07 -11.95
N TRP A 235 15.06 -2.67 -11.94
CA TRP A 235 14.42 -3.24 -13.13
C TRP A 235 13.33 -2.34 -13.72
N LEU A 236 12.84 -1.36 -12.96
CA LEU A 236 11.68 -0.55 -13.33
C LEU A 236 12.10 0.69 -14.15
N LEU A 237 13.17 1.39 -13.74
CA LEU A 237 13.65 2.56 -14.48
C LEU A 237 14.07 2.24 -15.93
N PRO A 238 14.72 1.09 -16.25
CA PRO A 238 14.97 0.73 -17.64
C PRO A 238 13.69 0.47 -18.44
N ILE A 239 12.61 -0.01 -17.81
CA ILE A 239 11.30 -0.17 -18.48
C ILE A 239 10.70 1.19 -18.80
N GLU A 240 10.75 2.14 -17.87
CA GLU A 240 10.27 3.51 -18.12
C GLU A 240 11.07 4.23 -19.22
N LEU A 241 12.39 4.00 -19.26
CA LEU A 241 13.25 4.52 -20.34
C LEU A 241 12.93 3.86 -21.68
N LEU A 242 12.63 2.55 -21.69
CA LEU A 242 12.22 1.83 -22.90
C LEU A 242 10.89 2.36 -23.43
N GLU A 243 9.91 2.61 -22.56
CA GLU A 243 8.62 3.20 -22.93
C GLU A 243 8.82 4.54 -23.64
N LEU A 244 9.63 5.44 -23.07
CA LEU A 244 9.94 6.73 -23.69
C LEU A 244 10.68 6.57 -25.02
N ALA A 245 11.62 5.64 -25.10
CA ALA A 245 12.39 5.38 -26.32
C ALA A 245 11.53 4.79 -27.44
N VAL A 246 10.57 3.91 -27.11
CA VAL A 246 9.60 3.36 -28.08
C VAL A 246 8.65 4.45 -28.56
N LYS A 247 8.07 5.24 -27.64
CA LYS A 247 7.14 6.33 -27.97
C LYS A 247 7.77 7.38 -28.90
N ASN A 248 9.05 7.68 -28.70
CA ASN A 248 9.79 8.68 -29.49
C ASN A 248 10.62 8.08 -30.63
N ASN A 249 10.50 6.77 -30.87
CA ASN A 249 11.23 6.02 -31.89
C ASN A 249 12.77 6.24 -31.88
N LEU A 250 13.37 6.18 -30.70
CA LEU A 250 14.81 6.38 -30.48
C LEU A 250 15.59 5.08 -30.72
N GLU A 251 16.87 5.17 -31.07
CA GLU A 251 17.73 4.01 -31.40
C GLU A 251 18.16 3.24 -30.14
N ILE A 252 18.32 3.94 -29.01
CA ILE A 252 18.72 3.37 -27.71
C ILE A 252 17.78 2.25 -27.21
N LYS A 253 16.53 2.18 -27.71
CA LYS A 253 15.54 1.17 -27.31
C LYS A 253 16.07 -0.27 -27.38
N ASN A 254 16.88 -0.59 -28.40
CA ASN A 254 17.42 -1.94 -28.58
C ASN A 254 18.46 -2.30 -27.50
N THR A 255 19.24 -1.30 -27.07
CA THR A 255 20.25 -1.44 -26.02
C THR A 255 19.58 -1.64 -24.66
N ILE A 256 18.52 -0.89 -24.38
CA ILE A 256 17.73 -1.01 -23.15
C ILE A 256 17.02 -2.37 -23.10
N LEU A 257 16.41 -2.79 -24.21
CA LEU A 257 15.75 -4.10 -24.31
C LEU A 257 16.74 -5.24 -24.06
N SER A 258 17.92 -5.20 -24.67
CA SER A 258 18.98 -6.19 -24.46
C SER A 258 19.45 -6.25 -23.00
N TYR A 259 19.44 -5.11 -22.29
CA TYR A 259 19.75 -5.05 -20.87
C TYR A 259 18.64 -5.67 -20.01
N LEU A 260 17.38 -5.39 -20.32
CA LEU A 260 16.22 -6.00 -19.66
C LEU A 260 16.17 -7.52 -19.87
N GLU A 261 16.48 -8.02 -21.07
CA GLU A 261 16.61 -9.46 -21.34
C GLU A 261 17.69 -10.12 -20.46
N ARG A 262 18.82 -9.44 -20.28
CA ARG A 262 19.87 -9.92 -19.36
C ARG A 262 19.40 -9.91 -17.91
N LEU A 263 18.63 -8.91 -17.50
CA LEU A 263 18.06 -8.81 -16.15
C LEU A 263 16.99 -9.88 -15.86
N LYS A 264 16.28 -10.38 -16.88
CA LYS A 264 15.33 -11.51 -16.74
C LYS A 264 15.97 -12.80 -16.25
N SER A 265 17.30 -12.94 -16.33
CA SER A 265 18.02 -14.09 -15.78
C SER A 265 17.90 -14.17 -14.24
N ASN A 266 17.43 -13.11 -13.58
CA ASN A 266 17.09 -13.11 -12.17
C ASN A 266 15.58 -13.42 -11.98
N ARG A 267 15.28 -14.57 -11.32
CA ARG A 267 13.91 -15.10 -11.14
C ARG A 267 12.92 -14.13 -10.48
N GLU A 268 13.40 -13.25 -9.59
CA GLU A 268 12.54 -12.30 -8.86
C GLU A 268 11.97 -11.20 -9.76
N HIS A 269 12.68 -10.80 -10.81
CA HIS A 269 12.30 -9.68 -11.68
C HIS A 269 11.70 -10.13 -13.02
N GLN A 270 11.81 -11.41 -13.36
CA GLN A 270 11.38 -11.96 -14.64
C GLN A 270 9.91 -11.66 -14.95
N VAL A 271 8.99 -12.00 -14.04
CA VAL A 271 7.54 -11.82 -14.25
C VAL A 271 7.18 -10.34 -14.37
N LEU A 272 7.82 -9.48 -13.59
CA LEU A 272 7.56 -8.04 -13.58
C LEU A 272 8.07 -7.36 -14.86
N ILE A 273 9.26 -7.73 -15.33
CA ILE A 273 9.82 -7.24 -16.59
C ILE A 273 8.98 -7.73 -17.78
N GLU A 274 8.58 -9.00 -17.81
CA GLU A 274 7.73 -9.55 -18.87
C GLU A 274 6.37 -8.84 -18.94
N ASN A 275 5.75 -8.54 -17.80
CA ASN A 275 4.49 -7.80 -17.75
C ASN A 275 4.67 -6.34 -18.22
N GLY A 276 5.77 -5.68 -17.84
CA GLY A 276 6.09 -4.33 -18.30
C GLY A 276 6.31 -4.27 -19.81
N LEU A 277 7.04 -5.23 -20.38
CA LEU A 277 7.29 -5.29 -21.83
C LEU A 277 6.01 -5.52 -22.65
N LYS A 278 5.09 -6.36 -22.14
CA LYS A 278 3.78 -6.59 -22.75
C LYS A 278 2.92 -5.32 -22.81
N LEU A 279 3.05 -4.43 -21.83
CA LEU A 279 2.30 -3.16 -21.79
C LEU A 279 2.84 -2.12 -22.79
N ILE A 280 4.11 -2.24 -23.20
CA ILE A 280 4.78 -1.32 -24.14
C ILE A 280 4.61 -1.81 -25.60
N ASP A 281 3.86 -2.91 -25.83
CA ASP A 281 3.65 -3.53 -27.16
C ASP A 281 4.97 -3.93 -27.86
N VAL A 282 5.99 -4.26 -27.07
CA VAL A 282 7.28 -4.76 -27.57
C VAL A 282 7.23 -6.28 -27.58
N GLU A 283 7.14 -6.88 -28.76
CA GLU A 283 7.27 -8.33 -28.90
C GLU A 283 8.68 -8.77 -28.47
N VAL A 284 8.71 -9.58 -27.41
CA VAL A 284 9.91 -10.30 -26.98
C VAL A 284 9.97 -11.60 -27.78
N ASN A 285 11.06 -11.81 -28.52
CA ASN A 285 11.35 -13.10 -29.16
C ASN A 285 11.80 -14.14 -28.14
#